data_AF-A0AAV1GPU7-F1
#
_entry.id   AF-A0AAV1GPU7-F1
#
_cell.length_a   1.000
_cell.length_b   1.000
_cell.length_c   1.000
_cell.angle_alpha   90.00
_cell.angle_beta   90.00
_cell.angle_gamma   90.00
#
_symmetry.space_group_name_H-M   'P 1'
#
loop_
_entity.id
_entity.type
_entity.pdbx_description
1 polymer ?
#
loop_
_entity_poly.entity_id
_entity_poly.type
_entity_poly.pdbx_seq_one_letter_code
_entity_poly.pdbx_strand_id
1 'polypeptide(L)'
;MSRGIIREAKKDPQYDRAMAWVDYNQKSQENQKLNTQRQELEKLLESLKMGEAELQEEFNAMARIQAHEKEFKRKRDAENIVDKVERERQEKLQKEEEIKRLQEEYAKLLNKRQEQKKLVQEYAVYNDYMEKVLKLTQFKDVEQLYNNSDKLQNMKEENLQTLTEYSCKIVEKREAFQALKSQFEIEESKRSREKVQQKSKLEKAHAEYWEWKGRYSEIMQTATEETIELGSIMFSALTHYKLTDEYRGNMCDKNVGFTDAEKMFDIVKYFYLDYEEILRHYDRQKISHGGETAKTKA
;
A
#
# COMPACT_ATOMS: atom_id res chain seq x y z
N MET A 1 -156.96 -28.19 -34.78
CA MET A 1 -158.41 -28.42 -34.67
C MET A 1 -158.76 -28.23 -33.19
N SER A 2 -159.02 -27.03 -32.65
CA SER A 2 -159.78 -25.85 -33.14
C SER A 2 -161.29 -26.10 -33.05
N ARG A 3 -162.16 -25.35 -32.33
CA ARG A 3 -162.13 -24.09 -31.50
C ARG A 3 -163.21 -24.23 -30.37
N GLY A 4 -163.43 -23.36 -29.37
CA GLY A 4 -162.82 -22.11 -28.85
C GLY A 4 -163.82 -21.25 -28.02
N ILE A 5 -163.37 -20.10 -27.44
CA ILE A 5 -164.15 -18.82 -27.17
C ILE A 5 -165.28 -18.90 -26.08
N ILE A 6 -165.56 -17.99 -25.10
CA ILE A 6 -165.10 -16.67 -24.54
C ILE A 6 -165.71 -16.57 -23.07
N ARG A 7 -165.73 -15.57 -22.14
CA ARG A 7 -165.67 -14.08 -22.11
C ARG A 7 -165.05 -13.45 -20.80
N GLU A 8 -165.79 -12.66 -19.99
CA GLU A 8 -165.28 -11.65 -19.01
C GLU A 8 -166.09 -11.54 -17.68
N ALA A 9 -165.46 -11.22 -16.51
CA ALA A 9 -166.06 -10.73 -15.23
C ALA A 9 -165.02 -10.22 -14.17
N LYS A 10 -165.42 -9.82 -12.93
CA LYS A 10 -164.62 -9.10 -11.87
C LYS A 10 -164.51 -9.81 -10.45
N LYS A 11 -163.90 -9.15 -9.43
CA LYS A 11 -163.36 -9.63 -8.11
C LYS A 11 -164.21 -9.34 -6.83
N ASP A 12 -163.85 -9.92 -5.65
CA ASP A 12 -163.99 -9.31 -4.27
C ASP A 12 -163.11 -9.99 -3.14
N PRO A 13 -162.91 -9.41 -1.91
CA PRO A 13 -161.99 -9.95 -0.86
C PRO A 13 -162.43 -9.94 0.65
N GLN A 14 -161.95 -10.91 1.48
CA GLN A 14 -161.82 -10.77 2.97
C GLN A 14 -160.96 -11.89 3.63
N TYR A 15 -159.79 -11.55 4.23
CA TYR A 15 -158.86 -12.45 4.96
C TYR A 15 -157.77 -11.59 5.64
N ASP A 16 -157.39 -11.77 6.94
CA ASP A 16 -156.06 -11.32 7.49
C ASP A 16 -155.83 -11.48 9.02
N ARG A 17 -156.80 -11.13 9.89
CA ARG A 17 -156.45 -10.49 11.19
C ARG A 17 -155.88 -11.33 12.34
N ALA A 18 -155.79 -12.66 12.25
CA ALA A 18 -155.53 -13.53 13.41
C ALA A 18 -154.05 -13.90 13.66
N MET A 19 -153.17 -13.79 12.66
CA MET A 19 -151.80 -14.34 12.72
C MET A 19 -150.81 -13.55 13.60
N ALA A 20 -151.13 -12.32 14.01
CA ALA A 20 -150.13 -11.33 14.43
C ALA A 20 -149.58 -11.45 15.87
N TRP A 21 -150.23 -12.19 16.78
CA TRP A 21 -149.90 -12.10 18.22
C TRP A 21 -148.85 -13.12 18.70
N VAL A 22 -148.94 -14.39 18.28
CA VAL A 22 -147.98 -15.45 18.67
C VAL A 22 -146.56 -15.09 18.20
N ASP A 23 -146.47 -14.48 17.03
CA ASP A 23 -145.25 -13.98 16.38
C ASP A 23 -144.53 -12.86 17.17
N TYR A 24 -145.14 -12.28 18.21
CA TYR A 24 -144.47 -11.26 19.05
C TYR A 24 -143.60 -11.89 20.15
N ASN A 25 -144.11 -12.89 20.87
CA ASN A 25 -143.52 -13.30 22.15
C ASN A 25 -142.25 -14.16 21.96
N GLN A 26 -142.21 -14.98 20.90
CA GLN A 26 -141.07 -15.81 20.55
C GLN A 26 -139.80 -14.97 20.28
N LYS A 27 -139.96 -13.81 19.64
CA LYS A 27 -138.89 -12.85 19.33
C LYS A 27 -138.20 -12.27 20.57
N SER A 28 -138.85 -12.29 21.75
CA SER A 28 -138.27 -11.73 22.98
C SER A 28 -137.14 -12.60 23.56
N GLN A 29 -137.35 -13.92 23.63
CA GLN A 29 -136.31 -14.85 24.11
C GLN A 29 -135.18 -15.04 23.08
N GLU A 30 -135.50 -14.94 21.78
CA GLU A 30 -134.47 -14.85 20.74
C GLU A 30 -133.58 -13.63 20.95
N ASN A 31 -134.16 -12.44 21.19
CA ASN A 31 -133.39 -11.21 21.43
C ASN A 31 -132.39 -11.31 22.60
N GLN A 32 -132.72 -11.97 23.72
CA GLN A 32 -131.76 -12.13 24.81
C GLN A 32 -130.59 -13.06 24.47
N LYS A 33 -130.84 -14.20 23.82
CA LYS A 33 -129.77 -15.10 23.36
C LYS A 33 -128.89 -14.45 22.28
N LEU A 34 -129.51 -13.74 21.35
CA LEU A 34 -128.82 -12.92 20.36
C LEU A 34 -127.93 -11.87 21.03
N ASN A 35 -128.35 -11.25 22.13
CA ASN A 35 -127.58 -10.21 22.80
C ASN A 35 -126.37 -10.74 23.60
N THR A 36 -126.44 -11.91 24.22
CA THR A 36 -125.25 -12.54 24.83
C THR A 36 -124.26 -13.01 23.76
N GLN A 37 -124.76 -13.63 22.68
CA GLN A 37 -123.95 -13.96 21.50
C GLN A 37 -123.29 -12.70 20.91
N ARG A 38 -124.01 -11.57 20.88
CA ARG A 38 -123.46 -10.27 20.43
C ARG A 38 -122.25 -9.83 21.24
N GLN A 39 -122.26 -10.00 22.57
CA GLN A 39 -121.14 -9.59 23.43
C GLN A 39 -119.93 -10.52 23.32
N GLU A 40 -120.15 -11.81 23.08
CA GLU A 40 -119.06 -12.77 22.80
C GLU A 40 -118.45 -12.50 21.41
N LEU A 41 -119.29 -12.22 20.41
CA LEU A 41 -118.87 -11.78 19.08
C LEU A 41 -118.14 -10.44 19.12
N GLU A 42 -118.59 -9.47 19.91
CA GLU A 42 -117.91 -8.17 20.12
C GLU A 42 -116.50 -8.37 20.69
N LYS A 43 -116.32 -9.21 21.72
CA LYS A 43 -114.99 -9.50 22.29
C LYS A 43 -114.09 -10.27 21.33
N LEU A 44 -114.64 -11.26 20.61
CA LEU A 44 -113.90 -12.00 19.59
C LEU A 44 -113.42 -11.05 18.49
N LEU A 45 -114.31 -10.20 18.00
CA LEU A 45 -114.04 -9.18 16.99
C LEU A 45 -112.99 -8.16 17.46
N GLU A 46 -112.99 -7.75 18.72
CA GLU A 46 -111.93 -6.87 19.26
C GLU A 46 -110.57 -7.57 19.34
N SER A 47 -110.54 -8.84 19.75
CA SER A 47 -109.29 -9.63 19.75
C SER A 47 -108.76 -9.88 18.32
N LEU A 48 -109.66 -10.08 17.35
CA LEU A 48 -109.32 -10.23 15.93
C LEU A 48 -108.78 -8.91 15.34
N LYS A 49 -109.35 -7.75 15.69
CA LYS A 49 -108.80 -6.44 15.29
C LYS A 49 -107.38 -6.22 15.82
N MET A 50 -107.09 -6.61 17.06
CA MET A 50 -105.73 -6.46 17.60
C MET A 50 -104.75 -7.37 16.87
N GLY A 51 -105.10 -8.65 16.65
CA GLY A 51 -104.30 -9.57 15.85
C GLY A 51 -104.14 -9.12 14.38
N GLU A 52 -105.16 -8.52 13.78
CA GLU A 52 -105.10 -7.90 12.45
C GLU A 52 -104.14 -6.71 12.43
N ALA A 53 -104.16 -5.86 13.46
CA ALA A 53 -103.24 -4.72 13.60
C ALA A 53 -101.77 -5.16 13.81
N GLU A 54 -101.53 -6.15 14.68
CA GLU A 54 -100.20 -6.73 14.92
C GLU A 54 -99.65 -7.40 13.65
N LEU A 55 -100.45 -8.22 12.97
CA LEU A 55 -100.07 -8.89 11.72
C LEU A 55 -99.82 -7.87 10.60
N GLN A 56 -100.58 -6.78 10.56
CA GLN A 56 -100.37 -5.67 9.63
C GLN A 56 -99.10 -4.87 9.97
N GLU A 57 -98.71 -4.74 11.24
CA GLU A 57 -97.43 -4.14 11.61
C GLU A 57 -96.24 -5.04 11.25
N GLU A 58 -96.32 -6.36 11.50
CA GLU A 58 -95.31 -7.32 11.03
C GLU A 58 -95.19 -7.34 9.50
N PHE A 59 -96.31 -7.30 8.77
CA PHE A 59 -96.31 -7.22 7.31
C PHE A 59 -95.64 -5.93 6.82
N ASN A 60 -95.90 -4.79 7.46
CA ASN A 60 -95.23 -3.53 7.17
C ASN A 60 -93.74 -3.56 7.52
N ALA A 61 -93.33 -4.22 8.61
CA ALA A 61 -91.94 -4.42 8.98
C ALA A 61 -91.20 -5.29 7.94
N MET A 62 -91.79 -6.40 7.52
CA MET A 62 -91.27 -7.25 6.44
C MET A 62 -91.18 -6.52 5.10
N ALA A 63 -92.17 -5.68 4.77
CA ALA A 63 -92.12 -4.84 3.58
C ALA A 63 -90.95 -3.82 3.63
N ARG A 64 -90.70 -3.20 4.79
CA ARG A 64 -89.53 -2.31 5.01
C ARG A 64 -88.20 -3.05 4.87
N ILE A 65 -88.09 -4.26 5.43
CA ILE A 65 -86.90 -5.11 5.32
C ILE A 65 -86.64 -5.48 3.86
N GLN A 66 -87.67 -5.93 3.12
CA GLN A 66 -87.54 -6.23 1.69
C GLN A 66 -87.19 -4.99 0.84
N ALA A 67 -87.66 -3.80 1.21
CA ALA A 67 -87.28 -2.56 0.54
C ALA A 67 -85.79 -2.27 0.74
N HIS A 68 -85.30 -2.31 1.98
CA HIS A 68 -83.87 -2.14 2.27
C HIS A 68 -83.00 -3.22 1.61
N GLU A 69 -83.41 -4.49 1.58
CA GLU A 69 -82.64 -5.54 0.91
C GLU A 69 -82.50 -5.26 -0.61
N LYS A 70 -83.58 -4.77 -1.25
CA LYS A 70 -83.56 -4.35 -2.67
C LYS A 70 -82.67 -3.13 -2.88
N GLU A 71 -82.62 -2.18 -1.95
CA GLU A 71 -81.70 -1.04 -1.99
C GLU A 71 -80.23 -1.44 -1.79
N PHE A 72 -79.94 -2.31 -0.81
CA PHE A 72 -78.58 -2.81 -0.57
C PHE A 72 -78.05 -3.61 -1.76
N LYS A 73 -78.89 -4.45 -2.39
CA LYS A 73 -78.52 -5.13 -3.65
C LYS A 73 -78.24 -4.12 -4.75
N ARG A 74 -79.15 -3.17 -5.02
CA ARG A 74 -78.94 -2.10 -6.03
C ARG A 74 -77.66 -1.28 -5.80
N LYS A 75 -77.33 -0.93 -4.55
CA LYS A 75 -76.09 -0.22 -4.20
C LYS A 75 -74.85 -1.08 -4.50
N ARG A 76 -74.82 -2.33 -4.01
CA ARG A 76 -73.74 -3.28 -4.26
C ARG A 76 -73.56 -3.58 -5.76
N ASP A 77 -74.65 -3.70 -6.50
CA ASP A 77 -74.60 -3.95 -7.94
C ASP A 77 -74.05 -2.73 -8.70
N ALA A 78 -74.40 -1.51 -8.29
CA ALA A 78 -73.82 -0.28 -8.83
C ALA A 78 -72.32 -0.12 -8.46
N GLU A 79 -71.94 -0.41 -7.21
CA GLU A 79 -70.55 -0.43 -6.74
C GLU A 79 -69.71 -1.44 -7.56
N ASN A 80 -70.19 -2.68 -7.72
CA ASN A 80 -69.56 -3.71 -8.55
C ASN A 80 -69.37 -3.28 -10.02
N ILE A 81 -70.32 -2.52 -10.59
CA ILE A 81 -70.22 -1.99 -11.95
C ILE A 81 -69.15 -0.90 -12.02
N VAL A 82 -69.11 0.04 -11.06
CA VAL A 82 -68.08 1.08 -10.98
C VAL A 82 -66.69 0.47 -10.82
N ASP A 83 -66.52 -0.49 -9.91
CA ASP A 83 -65.26 -1.20 -9.68
C ASP A 83 -64.80 -2.01 -10.89
N LYS A 84 -65.73 -2.50 -11.73
CA LYS A 84 -65.39 -3.18 -12.99
C LYS A 84 -64.93 -2.18 -14.05
N VAL A 85 -65.65 -1.07 -14.22
CA VAL A 85 -65.31 -0.01 -15.19
C VAL A 85 -63.97 0.65 -14.85
N GLU A 86 -63.70 0.94 -13.58
CA GLU A 86 -62.45 1.58 -13.17
C GLU A 86 -61.25 0.61 -13.26
N ARG A 87 -61.43 -0.70 -13.03
CA ARG A 87 -60.41 -1.71 -13.34
C ARG A 87 -60.13 -1.82 -14.84
N GLU A 88 -61.17 -1.88 -15.68
CA GLU A 88 -61.02 -1.90 -17.15
C GLU A 88 -60.32 -0.64 -17.67
N ARG A 89 -60.59 0.52 -17.04
CA ARG A 89 -59.92 1.79 -17.32
C ARG A 89 -58.44 1.78 -16.91
N GLN A 90 -58.11 1.25 -15.74
CA GLN A 90 -56.72 1.13 -15.26
C GLN A 90 -55.91 0.14 -16.10
N GLU A 91 -56.48 -1.02 -16.44
CA GLU A 91 -55.89 -1.97 -17.40
C GLU A 91 -55.65 -1.32 -18.76
N LYS A 92 -56.61 -0.52 -19.25
CA LYS A 92 -56.47 0.22 -20.51
C LYS A 92 -55.33 1.24 -20.42
N LEU A 93 -55.24 2.01 -19.34
CA LEU A 93 -54.17 2.99 -19.13
C LEU A 93 -52.78 2.32 -19.13
N GLN A 94 -52.63 1.21 -18.40
CA GLN A 94 -51.38 0.42 -18.38
C GLN A 94 -51.00 -0.10 -19.77
N LYS A 95 -51.98 -0.61 -20.53
CA LYS A 95 -51.77 -1.07 -21.91
C LYS A 95 -51.40 0.09 -22.85
N GLU A 96 -51.98 1.29 -22.68
CA GLU A 96 -51.61 2.49 -23.44
C GLU A 96 -50.22 3.05 -23.07
N GLU A 97 -49.79 2.93 -21.82
CA GLU A 97 -48.42 3.26 -21.40
C GLU A 97 -47.39 2.28 -21.98
N GLU A 98 -47.68 0.98 -21.93
CA GLU A 98 -46.78 -0.04 -22.48
C GLU A 98 -46.69 0.05 -24.01
N ILE A 99 -47.80 0.35 -24.71
CA ILE A 99 -47.78 0.65 -26.16
C ILE A 99 -46.86 1.83 -26.46
N LYS A 100 -46.86 2.91 -25.66
CA LYS A 100 -45.95 4.06 -25.85
C LYS A 100 -44.49 3.65 -25.63
N ARG A 101 -44.18 2.89 -24.59
CA ARG A 101 -42.82 2.38 -24.31
C ARG A 101 -42.31 1.53 -25.47
N LEU A 102 -43.11 0.57 -25.94
CA LEU A 102 -42.77 -0.30 -27.07
C LEU A 102 -42.60 0.49 -28.39
N GLN A 103 -43.39 1.55 -28.61
CA GLN A 103 -43.21 2.46 -29.74
C GLN A 103 -41.89 3.24 -29.66
N GLU A 104 -41.51 3.74 -28.48
CA GLU A 104 -40.22 4.38 -28.27
C GLU A 104 -39.04 3.43 -28.47
N GLU A 105 -39.10 2.21 -27.92
CA GLU A 105 -38.05 1.20 -28.09
C GLU A 105 -37.93 0.76 -29.55
N TYR A 106 -39.05 0.55 -30.24
CA TYR A 106 -39.05 0.28 -31.68
C TYR A 106 -38.41 1.42 -32.48
N ALA A 107 -38.67 2.68 -32.14
CA ALA A 107 -38.02 3.83 -32.77
C ALA A 107 -36.51 3.89 -32.48
N LYS A 108 -36.09 3.64 -31.23
CA LYS A 108 -34.67 3.57 -30.83
C LYS A 108 -33.92 2.46 -31.58
N LEU A 109 -34.52 1.27 -31.69
CA LEU A 109 -33.97 0.14 -32.45
C LEU A 109 -33.94 0.40 -33.96
N LEU A 110 -34.97 1.03 -34.51
CA LEU A 110 -35.03 1.40 -35.93
C LEU A 110 -33.93 2.42 -36.28
N ASN A 111 -33.68 3.41 -35.43
CA ASN A 111 -32.60 4.38 -35.59
C ASN A 111 -31.23 3.70 -35.54
N LYS A 112 -30.96 2.87 -34.51
CA LYS A 112 -29.72 2.10 -34.40
C LYS A 112 -29.46 1.20 -35.61
N ARG A 113 -30.52 0.57 -36.17
CA ARG A 113 -30.43 -0.21 -37.41
C ARG A 113 -30.11 0.66 -38.63
N GLN A 114 -30.63 1.89 -38.70
CA GLN A 114 -30.27 2.85 -39.76
C GLN A 114 -28.83 3.34 -39.63
N GLU A 115 -28.35 3.62 -38.43
CA GLU A 115 -26.95 3.99 -38.16
C GLU A 115 -25.99 2.87 -38.56
N GLN A 116 -26.25 1.64 -38.13
CA GLN A 116 -25.47 0.46 -38.53
C GLN A 116 -25.51 0.25 -40.06
N LYS A 117 -26.67 0.45 -40.70
CA LYS A 117 -26.76 0.37 -42.17
C LYS A 117 -25.95 1.47 -42.86
N LYS A 118 -25.96 2.71 -42.36
CA LYS A 118 -25.13 3.80 -42.89
C LYS A 118 -23.65 3.47 -42.78
N LEU A 119 -23.19 3.01 -41.61
CA LEU A 119 -21.80 2.57 -41.40
C LEU A 119 -21.41 1.44 -42.36
N VAL A 120 -22.25 0.42 -42.56
CA VAL A 120 -21.99 -0.65 -43.53
C VAL A 120 -21.94 -0.13 -44.98
N GLN A 121 -22.74 0.89 -45.33
CA GLN A 121 -22.70 1.52 -46.65
C GLN A 121 -21.48 2.43 -46.85
N GLU A 122 -21.02 3.10 -45.79
CA GLU A 122 -19.79 3.92 -45.77
C GLU A 122 -18.55 3.02 -45.88
N TYR A 123 -18.48 1.94 -45.10
CA TYR A 123 -17.40 0.96 -45.19
C TYR A 123 -17.43 0.09 -46.45
N ALA A 124 -18.54 0.05 -47.21
CA ALA A 124 -18.59 -0.68 -48.49
C ALA A 124 -17.55 -0.17 -49.50
N VAL A 125 -17.16 1.10 -49.44
CA VAL A 125 -16.08 1.68 -50.27
C VAL A 125 -14.72 1.00 -50.00
N TYR A 126 -14.52 0.48 -48.78
CA TYR A 126 -13.30 -0.26 -48.43
C TYR A 126 -13.29 -1.69 -48.97
N ASN A 127 -14.44 -2.32 -49.28
CA ASN A 127 -14.47 -3.61 -49.97
C ASN A 127 -13.90 -3.46 -51.39
N ASP A 128 -14.33 -2.41 -52.08
CA ASP A 128 -13.85 -2.00 -53.39
C ASP A 128 -12.33 -1.73 -53.42
N TYR A 129 -11.77 -1.25 -52.30
CA TYR A 129 -10.33 -1.08 -52.10
C TYR A 129 -9.63 -2.40 -51.77
N MET A 130 -10.19 -3.21 -50.86
CA MET A 130 -9.65 -4.51 -50.48
C MET A 130 -9.60 -5.48 -51.65
N GLU A 131 -10.58 -5.48 -52.56
CA GLU A 131 -10.52 -6.22 -53.81
C GLU A 131 -9.36 -5.80 -54.72
N LYS A 132 -9.02 -4.51 -54.75
CA LYS A 132 -7.89 -3.98 -55.53
C LYS A 132 -6.57 -4.38 -54.88
N VAL A 133 -6.48 -4.39 -53.55
CA VAL A 133 -5.31 -4.91 -52.80
C VAL A 133 -5.19 -6.43 -52.97
N LEU A 134 -6.29 -7.18 -52.99
CA LEU A 134 -6.30 -8.62 -53.27
C LEU A 134 -5.70 -8.93 -54.64
N LYS A 135 -6.12 -8.19 -55.68
CA LYS A 135 -5.60 -8.31 -57.06
C LYS A 135 -4.11 -7.94 -57.20
N LEU A 136 -3.52 -7.31 -56.17
CA LEU A 136 -2.10 -6.94 -56.09
C LEU A 136 -1.30 -7.83 -55.11
N THR A 137 -1.93 -8.83 -54.49
CA THR A 137 -1.32 -9.68 -53.46
C THR A 137 -1.59 -11.18 -53.69
N GLN A 138 -0.97 -12.04 -52.89
CA GLN A 138 -1.03 -13.50 -53.04
C GLN A 138 -2.16 -14.17 -52.23
N PHE A 139 -3.05 -13.40 -51.61
CA PHE A 139 -4.11 -13.91 -50.75
C PHE A 139 -5.35 -14.28 -51.56
N LYS A 140 -6.05 -15.36 -51.18
CA LYS A 140 -7.19 -15.88 -51.96
C LYS A 140 -8.50 -15.11 -51.71
N ASP A 141 -8.61 -14.53 -50.52
CA ASP A 141 -9.76 -13.76 -50.06
C ASP A 141 -9.31 -12.65 -49.10
N VAL A 142 -10.22 -11.70 -48.83
CA VAL A 142 -9.96 -10.53 -47.97
C VAL A 142 -9.76 -10.95 -46.50
N GLU A 143 -10.31 -12.09 -46.09
CA GLU A 143 -10.16 -12.62 -44.74
C GLU A 143 -8.72 -13.12 -44.49
N GLN A 144 -8.12 -13.81 -45.46
CA GLN A 144 -6.70 -14.21 -45.42
C GLN A 144 -5.77 -13.00 -45.43
N LEU A 145 -6.07 -11.95 -46.21
CA LEU A 145 -5.33 -10.70 -46.20
C LEU A 145 -5.41 -10.01 -44.82
N TYR A 146 -6.61 -9.91 -44.25
CA TYR A 146 -6.83 -9.35 -42.91
C TYR A 146 -6.12 -10.15 -41.83
N ASN A 147 -6.35 -11.46 -41.76
CA ASN A 147 -5.74 -12.38 -40.79
C ASN A 147 -4.20 -12.42 -40.92
N ASN A 148 -3.64 -12.14 -42.09
CA ASN A 148 -2.20 -11.97 -42.25
C ASN A 148 -1.72 -10.59 -41.75
N SER A 149 -2.48 -9.53 -42.02
CA SER A 149 -2.16 -8.18 -41.53
C SER A 149 -2.23 -8.09 -40.00
N ASP A 150 -3.21 -8.73 -39.38
CA ASP A 150 -3.37 -8.85 -37.93
C ASP A 150 -2.19 -9.60 -37.31
N LYS A 151 -1.83 -10.78 -37.85
CA LYS A 151 -0.61 -11.51 -37.45
C LYS A 151 0.67 -10.67 -37.59
N LEU A 152 0.83 -9.90 -38.67
CA LEU A 152 1.98 -9.03 -38.86
C LEU A 152 2.01 -7.87 -37.84
N GLN A 153 0.86 -7.33 -37.44
CA GLN A 153 0.77 -6.32 -36.39
C GLN A 153 1.09 -6.91 -35.02
N ASN A 154 0.52 -8.06 -34.66
CA ASN A 154 0.81 -8.78 -33.41
C ASN A 154 2.30 -9.15 -33.32
N MET A 155 2.87 -9.75 -34.37
CA MET A 155 4.31 -10.06 -34.44
C MET A 155 5.18 -8.79 -34.35
N LYS A 156 4.75 -7.66 -34.89
CA LYS A 156 5.47 -6.38 -34.78
C LYS A 156 5.44 -5.84 -33.35
N GLU A 157 4.34 -6.01 -32.62
CA GLU A 157 4.22 -5.64 -31.21
C GLU A 157 5.06 -6.56 -30.30
N GLU A 158 5.05 -7.88 -30.54
CA GLU A 158 5.94 -8.85 -29.87
C GLU A 158 7.43 -8.53 -30.13
N ASN A 159 7.80 -8.22 -31.37
CA ASN A 159 9.17 -7.82 -31.73
C ASN A 159 9.55 -6.47 -31.09
N LEU A 160 8.62 -5.52 -30.97
CA LEU A 160 8.88 -4.25 -30.29
C LEU A 160 9.08 -4.45 -28.79
N GLN A 161 8.21 -5.24 -28.13
CA GLN A 161 8.34 -5.56 -26.71
C GLN A 161 9.69 -6.24 -26.44
N THR A 162 9.99 -7.33 -27.15
CA THR A 162 11.25 -8.06 -26.95
C THR A 162 12.47 -7.18 -27.22
N LEU A 163 12.45 -6.31 -28.23
CA LEU A 163 13.51 -5.32 -28.47
C LEU A 163 13.65 -4.33 -27.31
N THR A 164 12.56 -3.82 -26.74
CA THR A 164 12.64 -2.95 -25.55
C THR A 164 13.18 -3.69 -24.33
N GLU A 165 12.78 -4.95 -24.11
CA GLU A 165 13.33 -5.76 -23.03
C GLU A 165 14.83 -6.03 -23.19
N TYR A 166 15.30 -6.34 -24.41
CA TYR A 166 16.73 -6.48 -24.68
C TYR A 166 17.48 -5.16 -24.48
N SER A 167 16.90 -4.03 -24.87
CA SER A 167 17.46 -2.71 -24.63
C SER A 167 17.63 -2.42 -23.13
N CYS A 168 16.58 -2.65 -22.32
CA CYS A 168 16.64 -2.53 -20.86
C CYS A 168 17.72 -3.44 -20.26
N LYS A 169 17.75 -4.72 -20.63
CA LYS A 169 18.77 -5.68 -20.17
C LYS A 169 20.20 -5.23 -20.56
N ILE A 170 20.40 -4.60 -21.72
CA ILE A 170 21.69 -4.04 -22.13
C ILE A 170 22.07 -2.81 -21.28
N VAL A 171 21.11 -1.92 -20.96
CA VAL A 171 21.34 -0.78 -20.07
C VAL A 171 21.71 -1.25 -18.66
N GLU A 172 20.95 -2.16 -18.06
CA GLU A 172 21.23 -2.76 -16.75
C GLU A 172 22.65 -3.36 -16.68
N LYS A 173 23.06 -4.14 -17.69
CA LYS A 173 24.41 -4.73 -17.73
C LYS A 173 25.49 -3.68 -17.93
N ARG A 174 25.23 -2.61 -18.69
CA ARG A 174 26.16 -1.49 -18.87
C ARG A 174 26.36 -0.70 -17.58
N GLU A 175 25.28 -0.42 -16.84
CA GLU A 175 25.31 0.26 -15.55
C GLU A 175 26.02 -0.58 -14.49
N ALA A 176 25.71 -1.87 -14.40
CA ALA A 176 26.40 -2.81 -13.50
C ALA A 176 27.91 -2.91 -13.82
N PHE A 177 28.29 -2.96 -15.10
CA PHE A 177 29.69 -2.95 -15.53
C PHE A 177 30.37 -1.61 -15.18
N GLN A 178 29.70 -0.48 -15.38
CA GLN A 178 30.25 0.84 -15.04
C GLN A 178 30.44 1.00 -13.53
N ALA A 179 29.50 0.52 -12.71
CA ALA A 179 29.63 0.50 -11.25
C ALA A 179 30.83 -0.36 -10.80
N LEU A 180 30.99 -1.55 -11.37
CA LEU A 180 32.13 -2.44 -11.08
C LEU A 180 33.47 -1.81 -11.50
N LYS A 181 33.52 -1.13 -12.66
CA LYS A 181 34.70 -0.40 -13.14
C LYS A 181 35.07 0.73 -12.17
N SER A 182 34.10 1.52 -11.71
CA SER A 182 34.34 2.59 -10.73
C SER A 182 34.78 2.06 -9.36
N GLN A 183 34.26 0.91 -8.91
CA GLN A 183 34.77 0.24 -7.71
C GLN A 183 36.23 -0.18 -7.87
N PHE A 184 36.60 -0.79 -9.00
CA PHE A 184 37.99 -1.17 -9.29
C PHE A 184 38.94 0.04 -9.32
N GLU A 185 38.53 1.14 -9.97
CA GLU A 185 39.31 2.40 -10.03
C GLU A 185 39.53 3.01 -8.63
N ILE A 186 38.54 2.91 -7.74
CA ILE A 186 38.64 3.34 -6.33
C ILE A 186 39.60 2.42 -5.55
N GLU A 187 39.53 1.09 -5.74
CA GLU A 187 40.44 0.14 -5.09
C GLU A 187 41.89 0.29 -5.56
N GLU A 188 42.11 0.47 -6.87
CA GLU A 188 43.43 0.73 -7.42
C GLU A 188 44.00 2.06 -6.89
N SER A 189 43.18 3.11 -6.84
CA SER A 189 43.55 4.40 -6.24
C SER A 189 43.82 4.32 -4.74
N LYS A 190 43.17 3.40 -4.01
CA LYS A 190 43.48 3.10 -2.60
C LYS A 190 44.81 2.37 -2.48
N ARG A 191 44.99 1.26 -3.20
CA ARG A 191 46.21 0.43 -3.23
C ARG A 191 47.45 1.21 -3.67
N SER A 192 47.29 2.16 -4.58
CA SER A 192 48.35 3.09 -5.02
C SER A 192 48.78 4.02 -3.89
N ARG A 193 47.83 4.66 -3.18
CA ARG A 193 48.12 5.49 -1.99
C ARG A 193 48.79 4.68 -0.87
N GLU A 194 48.36 3.45 -0.63
CA GLU A 194 48.96 2.54 0.35
C GLU A 194 50.42 2.22 -0.01
N LYS A 195 50.72 1.90 -1.27
CA LYS A 195 52.10 1.69 -1.76
C LYS A 195 52.97 2.94 -1.56
N VAL A 196 52.47 4.14 -1.88
CA VAL A 196 53.20 5.40 -1.68
C VAL A 196 53.47 5.64 -0.19
N GLN A 197 52.49 5.40 0.69
CA GLN A 197 52.67 5.53 2.14
C GLN A 197 53.70 4.53 2.69
N GLN A 198 53.68 3.28 2.21
CA GLN A 198 54.67 2.26 2.58
C GLN A 198 56.08 2.63 2.10
N LYS A 199 56.23 3.12 0.86
CA LYS A 199 57.52 3.58 0.32
C LYS A 199 58.07 4.74 1.13
N SER A 200 57.25 5.74 1.48
CA SER A 200 57.68 6.87 2.33
C SER A 200 58.09 6.45 3.74
N LYS A 201 57.43 5.45 4.34
CA LYS A 201 57.85 4.85 5.62
C LYS A 201 59.21 4.15 5.51
N LEU A 202 59.42 3.39 4.43
CA LEU A 202 60.67 2.68 4.15
C LEU A 202 61.83 3.66 3.90
N GLU A 203 61.60 4.74 3.16
CA GLU A 203 62.57 5.80 2.90
C GLU A 203 63.01 6.51 4.19
N LYS A 204 62.07 6.78 5.11
CA LYS A 204 62.39 7.33 6.45
C LYS A 204 63.21 6.37 7.29
N ALA A 205 62.79 5.10 7.39
CA ALA A 205 63.52 4.07 8.13
C ALA A 205 64.94 3.86 7.57
N HIS A 206 65.14 3.97 6.25
CA HIS A 206 66.48 3.96 5.65
C HIS A 206 67.29 5.21 6.00
N ALA A 207 66.71 6.41 5.99
CA ALA A 207 67.41 7.63 6.39
C ALA A 207 67.86 7.57 7.86
N GLU A 208 66.96 7.16 8.77
CA GLU A 208 67.24 6.93 10.20
C GLU A 208 68.36 5.88 10.38
N TYR A 209 68.32 4.77 9.64
CA TYR A 209 69.39 3.75 9.66
C TYR A 209 70.74 4.31 9.20
N TRP A 210 70.77 5.11 8.13
CA TRP A 210 72.02 5.70 7.64
C TRP A 210 72.58 6.76 8.61
N GLU A 211 71.72 7.55 9.26
CA GLU A 211 72.13 8.49 10.32
C GLU A 211 72.75 7.75 11.51
N TRP A 212 72.08 6.71 12.03
CA TRP A 212 72.62 5.89 13.13
C TRP A 212 73.90 5.16 12.74
N LYS A 213 74.02 4.67 11.51
CA LYS A 213 75.24 4.06 10.99
C LYS A 213 76.39 5.06 10.88
N GLY A 214 76.11 6.32 10.50
CA GLY A 214 77.08 7.41 10.51
C GLY A 214 77.63 7.64 11.92
N ARG A 215 76.74 7.94 12.88
CA ARG A 215 77.09 8.15 14.29
C ARG A 215 77.85 6.96 14.91
N TYR A 216 77.46 5.73 14.59
CA TYR A 216 78.19 4.54 15.05
C TYR A 216 79.60 4.46 14.44
N SER A 217 79.76 4.82 13.16
CA SER A 217 81.08 4.87 12.51
C SER A 217 81.97 5.96 13.11
N GLU A 218 81.42 7.12 13.45
CA GLU A 218 82.12 8.21 14.14
C GLU A 218 82.62 7.76 15.51
N ILE A 219 81.73 7.19 16.35
CA ILE A 219 82.08 6.66 17.68
C ILE A 219 83.16 5.56 17.56
N MET A 220 83.04 4.64 16.61
CA MET A 220 84.04 3.59 16.39
C MET A 220 85.38 4.14 15.90
N GLN A 221 85.38 5.21 15.10
CA GLN A 221 86.60 5.88 14.67
C GLN A 221 87.29 6.55 15.86
N THR A 222 86.59 7.41 16.60
CA THR A 222 87.17 8.12 17.77
C THR A 222 87.65 7.14 18.83
N ALA A 223 86.90 6.08 19.15
CA ALA A 223 87.36 5.05 20.09
C ALA A 223 88.61 4.29 19.60
N THR A 224 88.78 4.15 18.27
CA THR A 224 90.00 3.55 17.68
C THR A 224 91.18 4.52 17.76
N GLU A 225 90.95 5.80 17.48
CA GLU A 225 91.95 6.88 17.59
C GLU A 225 92.44 7.02 19.04
N GLU A 226 91.53 7.15 20.01
CA GLU A 226 91.84 7.18 21.46
C GLU A 226 92.60 5.92 21.91
N THR A 227 92.23 4.74 21.41
CA THR A 227 92.93 3.48 21.75
C THR A 227 94.37 3.46 21.20
N ILE A 228 94.59 4.03 20.01
CA ILE A 228 95.93 4.15 19.41
C ILE A 228 96.77 5.19 20.16
N GLU A 229 96.20 6.33 20.52
CA GLU A 229 96.89 7.35 21.32
C GLU A 229 97.27 6.83 22.71
N LEU A 230 96.34 6.17 23.42
CA LEU A 230 96.61 5.54 24.72
C LEU A 230 97.71 4.47 24.62
N GLY A 231 97.68 3.65 23.56
CA GLY A 231 98.72 2.67 23.26
C GLY A 231 100.09 3.33 23.01
N SER A 232 100.12 4.46 22.31
CA SER A 232 101.34 5.26 22.06
C SER A 232 101.91 5.89 23.34
N ILE A 233 101.04 6.44 24.19
CA ILE A 233 101.40 7.01 25.51
C ILE A 233 101.99 5.92 26.41
N MET A 234 101.34 4.75 26.49
CA MET A 234 101.82 3.62 27.28
C MET A 234 103.16 3.05 26.75
N PHE A 235 103.34 2.99 25.43
CA PHE A 235 104.61 2.58 24.82
C PHE A 235 105.74 3.57 25.10
N SER A 236 105.46 4.88 25.02
CA SER A 236 106.42 5.93 25.38
C SER A 236 106.79 5.88 26.86
N ALA A 237 105.81 5.72 27.75
CA ALA A 237 106.02 5.56 29.19
C ALA A 237 106.96 4.39 29.49
N LEU A 238 106.65 3.21 28.94
CA LEU A 238 107.45 2.00 29.14
C LEU A 238 108.86 2.12 28.56
N THR A 239 109.02 2.83 27.44
CA THR A 239 110.32 3.05 26.79
C THR A 239 111.21 3.97 27.63
N HIS A 240 110.69 5.12 28.06
CA HIS A 240 111.45 6.03 28.93
C HIS A 240 111.72 5.45 30.32
N TYR A 241 110.78 4.67 30.86
CA TYR A 241 110.97 3.94 32.13
C TYR A 241 112.12 2.93 32.04
N LYS A 242 112.17 2.11 30.98
CA LYS A 242 113.27 1.15 30.77
C LYS A 242 114.62 1.84 30.60
N LEU A 243 114.70 2.90 29.79
CA LEU A 243 115.94 3.68 29.64
C LEU A 243 116.39 4.26 30.99
N THR A 244 115.46 4.76 31.79
CA THR A 244 115.74 5.29 33.15
C THR A 244 116.23 4.19 34.09
N ASP A 245 115.65 3.00 34.03
CA ASP A 245 116.07 1.84 34.81
C ASP A 245 117.46 1.34 34.40
N GLU A 246 117.74 1.26 33.09
CA GLU A 246 119.06 0.96 32.53
C GLU A 246 120.14 1.96 33.01
N TYR A 247 119.87 3.27 32.93
CA TYR A 247 120.78 4.31 33.44
C TYR A 247 120.96 4.28 34.96
N ARG A 248 119.96 3.80 35.72
CA ARG A 248 120.06 3.58 37.17
C ARG A 248 120.59 2.20 37.56
N GLY A 249 120.97 1.35 36.59
CA GLY A 249 121.57 0.04 36.85
C GLY A 249 120.59 -1.06 37.24
N ASN A 250 119.36 -1.01 36.73
CA ASN A 250 118.25 -1.94 37.02
C ASN A 250 117.73 -1.86 38.48
N MET A 251 117.53 -0.62 38.97
CA MET A 251 117.14 -0.29 40.36
C MET A 251 115.74 0.33 40.50
N CYS A 252 114.98 0.54 39.42
CA CYS A 252 113.60 1.01 39.50
C CYS A 252 112.64 -0.04 40.09
N ASP A 253 111.49 0.41 40.58
CA ASP A 253 110.59 -0.45 41.37
C ASP A 253 109.89 -1.52 40.51
N LYS A 254 110.15 -2.78 40.82
CA LYS A 254 109.59 -3.95 40.15
C LYS A 254 108.10 -4.16 40.43
N ASN A 255 107.50 -3.38 41.34
CA ASN A 255 106.06 -3.33 41.58
C ASN A 255 105.29 -2.44 40.58
N VAL A 256 105.97 -1.68 39.72
CA VAL A 256 105.30 -0.90 38.66
C VAL A 256 104.83 -1.85 37.54
N GLY A 257 103.53 -2.12 37.51
CA GLY A 257 102.91 -2.97 36.49
C GLY A 257 103.00 -2.37 35.09
N PHE A 258 103.12 -3.22 34.06
CA PHE A 258 103.32 -2.81 32.67
C PHE A 258 102.23 -1.92 32.05
N THR A 259 101.08 -1.77 32.72
CA THR A 259 99.95 -0.91 32.33
C THR A 259 99.90 0.41 33.09
N ASP A 260 100.78 0.64 34.07
CA ASP A 260 100.74 1.78 34.99
C ASP A 260 101.60 2.94 34.48
N ALA A 261 101.13 3.57 33.39
CA ALA A 261 101.86 4.64 32.70
C ALA A 261 102.10 5.87 33.59
N GLU A 262 101.20 6.15 34.54
CA GLU A 262 101.33 7.28 35.48
C GLU A 262 102.56 7.09 36.39
N LYS A 263 102.69 5.92 37.06
CA LYS A 263 103.87 5.64 37.90
C LYS A 263 105.17 5.57 37.10
N MET A 264 105.13 5.07 35.86
CA MET A 264 106.28 5.11 34.96
C MET A 264 106.74 6.55 34.69
N PHE A 265 105.82 7.43 34.29
CA PHE A 265 106.15 8.83 34.02
C PHE A 265 106.61 9.59 35.26
N ASP A 266 106.02 9.35 36.44
CA ASP A 266 106.51 9.99 37.68
C ASP A 266 107.93 9.55 38.03
N ILE A 267 108.29 8.27 37.91
CA ILE A 267 109.67 7.80 38.15
C ILE A 267 110.65 8.42 37.14
N VAL A 268 110.30 8.46 35.86
CA VAL A 268 111.08 9.12 34.80
C VAL A 268 111.26 10.62 35.10
N LYS A 269 110.20 11.30 35.54
CA LYS A 269 110.21 12.72 35.92
C LYS A 269 111.08 13.00 37.14
N TYR A 270 111.02 12.16 38.19
CA TYR A 270 111.93 12.28 39.33
C TYR A 270 113.38 12.06 38.93
N PHE A 271 113.68 11.11 38.04
CA PHE A 271 115.03 10.90 37.50
C PHE A 271 115.55 12.12 36.71
N TYR A 272 114.74 12.73 35.85
CA TYR A 272 115.16 13.95 35.14
C TYR A 272 115.36 15.15 36.07
N LEU A 273 114.55 15.30 37.13
CA LEU A 273 114.72 16.37 38.12
C LEU A 273 115.99 16.18 38.98
N ASP A 274 116.24 14.95 39.43
CA ASP A 274 117.47 14.51 40.11
C ASP A 274 118.71 14.81 39.24
N TYR A 275 118.66 14.43 37.96
CA TYR A 275 119.74 14.71 37.00
C TYR A 275 119.92 16.21 36.70
N GLU A 276 118.84 16.99 36.58
CA GLU A 276 118.94 18.45 36.40
C GLU A 276 119.49 19.14 37.65
N GLU A 277 119.14 18.69 38.86
CA GLU A 277 119.71 19.21 40.10
C GLU A 277 121.20 18.91 40.19
N ILE A 278 121.64 17.69 39.85
CA ILE A 278 123.05 17.30 39.75
C ILE A 278 123.81 18.22 38.76
N LEU A 279 123.26 18.45 37.56
CA LEU A 279 123.86 19.36 36.57
C LEU A 279 123.92 20.81 37.09
N ARG A 280 122.84 21.32 37.69
CA ARG A 280 122.81 22.65 38.32
C ARG A 280 123.82 22.75 39.47
N HIS A 281 124.10 21.68 40.20
CA HIS A 281 125.17 21.66 41.21
C HIS A 281 126.57 21.71 40.58
N TYR A 282 126.79 20.93 39.52
CA TYR A 282 128.05 20.92 38.77
C TYR A 282 128.37 22.30 38.16
N ASP A 283 127.40 22.94 37.50
CA ASP A 283 127.61 24.28 36.93
C ASP A 283 127.79 25.37 38.01
N ARG A 284 127.12 25.26 39.17
CA ARG A 284 127.37 26.16 40.32
C ARG A 284 128.80 26.00 40.88
N GLN A 285 129.35 24.78 40.94
CA GLN A 285 130.76 24.56 41.29
C GLN A 285 131.70 25.12 40.21
N LYS A 286 131.36 24.96 38.93
CA LYS A 286 132.13 25.46 37.79
C LYS A 286 132.23 26.98 37.74
N ILE A 287 131.14 27.69 38.07
CA ILE A 287 131.11 29.16 38.20
C ILE A 287 131.93 29.63 39.40
N SER A 288 131.88 28.91 40.54
CA SER A 288 132.71 29.20 41.72
C SER A 288 134.21 29.20 41.37
N HIS A 289 134.68 28.19 40.63
CA HIS A 289 136.09 28.10 40.19
C HIS A 289 136.46 29.03 39.01
N GLY A 290 135.49 29.75 38.41
CA GLY A 290 135.75 30.74 37.36
C GLY A 290 136.17 32.13 37.88
N GLY A 291 135.97 32.43 39.17
CA GLY A 291 136.13 33.78 39.73
C GLY A 291 137.53 34.17 40.21
N GLU A 292 138.38 33.20 40.59
CA GLU A 292 139.60 33.50 41.36
C GLU A 292 140.88 33.72 40.53
N THR A 293 140.87 33.36 39.24
CA THR A 293 142.09 33.40 38.39
C THR A 293 142.46 34.78 37.85
N ALA A 294 141.65 35.81 38.10
CA ALA A 294 141.84 37.17 37.57
C ALA A 294 142.75 38.09 38.41
N LYS A 295 143.37 37.60 39.50
CA LYS A 295 144.09 38.46 40.48
C LYS A 295 145.47 37.98 40.98
N THR A 296 146.28 37.31 40.16
CA THR A 296 147.74 37.22 40.41
C THR A 296 148.56 37.03 39.14
N LYS A 297 149.08 38.14 38.59
CA LYS A 297 150.43 38.28 37.99
C LYS A 297 150.68 39.73 37.57
N ALA A 298 151.16 40.50 38.55
CA ALA A 298 152.12 41.58 38.35
C ALA A 298 153.51 41.02 38.73
#